data_AF-A0A3M1QVE4-F1
#
_entry.id   AF-A0A3M1QVE4-F1
#
_cell.length_a   1.000
_cell.length_b   1.000
_cell.length_c   1.000
_cell.angle_alpha   90.00
_cell.angle_beta   90.00
_cell.angle_gamma   90.00
#
_symmetry.space_group_name_H-M   'P 1'
#
loop_
_entity.id
_entity.type
_entity.pdbx_description
1 polymer ?
#
loop_
_entity_poly.entity_id
_entity_poly.type
_entity_poly.pdbx_seq_one_letter_code
_entity_poly.pdbx_strand_id
1 'polypeptide(L)'
;KSLSDGLAPWLGQRLVSLGTDGFGRSDNRAHLRRFFEVDAASIAAATISKLARAGQFDKKKAKQAVAELGVDVDAPNPAKV
;
A
#
# COMPACT_ATOMS: atom_id res chain seq x y z
N LYS A 1 6.41 8.45 -1.36
CA LYS A 1 5.71 8.54 -2.66
C LYS A 1 5.51 10.01 -3.01
N SER A 2 6.60 10.65 -3.43
CA SER A 2 6.76 12.11 -3.36
C SER A 2 5.67 12.90 -4.10
N LEU A 3 5.27 12.45 -5.29
CA LEU A 3 4.30 13.17 -6.13
C LEU A 3 2.92 13.29 -5.45
N SER A 4 2.36 12.19 -4.97
CA SER A 4 1.05 12.19 -4.32
C SER A 4 1.10 12.82 -2.92
N ASP A 5 2.22 12.63 -2.21
CA ASP A 5 2.39 13.13 -0.84
C ASP A 5 2.36 14.66 -0.77
N GLY A 6 2.71 15.36 -1.86
CA GLY A 6 2.62 16.83 -1.95
C GLY A 6 1.21 17.40 -1.79
N LEU A 7 0.16 16.59 -1.97
CA LEU A 7 -1.23 17.01 -1.75
C LEU A 7 -1.63 16.93 -0.26
N ALA A 8 -0.90 16.20 0.58
CA ALA A 8 -1.30 15.92 1.95
C ALA A 8 -1.62 17.17 2.81
N PRO A 9 -0.88 18.30 2.72
CA PRO A 9 -1.20 19.52 3.49
C PRO A 9 -2.55 20.15 3.12
N TRP A 10 -3.04 19.90 1.90
CA TRP A 10 -4.26 20.48 1.35
C TRP A 10 -5.49 19.59 1.55
N LEU A 11 -5.28 18.38 2.09
CA LEU A 11 -6.34 17.42 2.37
C LEU A 11 -6.70 17.49 3.86
N GLY A 12 -7.99 17.70 4.18
CA GLY A 12 -8.49 17.70 5.56
C GLY A 12 -8.43 16.33 6.26
N GLN A 13 -7.93 15.30 5.59
CA GLN A 13 -7.77 13.95 6.12
C GLN A 13 -6.40 13.39 5.77
N ARG A 14 -5.94 12.43 6.58
CA ARG A 14 -4.68 11.72 6.31
C ARG A 14 -4.75 10.98 4.96
N LEU A 15 -3.88 11.39 4.03
CA LEU A 15 -3.63 10.70 2.78
C LEU A 15 -2.77 9.45 3.03
N VAL A 16 -3.12 8.36 2.38
CA VAL A 16 -2.30 7.15 2.27
C VAL A 16 -2.07 6.93 0.78
N SER A 17 -0.84 7.14 0.33
CA SER A 17 -0.45 7.04 -1.08
C SER A 17 0.21 5.68 -1.37
N LEU A 18 0.01 5.18 -2.59
CA LEU A 18 0.76 4.09 -3.21
C LEU A 18 1.54 4.63 -4.41
N GLY A 19 2.66 4.00 -4.76
CA GLY A 19 3.62 4.57 -5.71
C GLY A 19 4.85 3.72 -5.85
N THR A 20 5.55 3.92 -6.95
CA THR A 20 6.63 3.05 -7.45
C THR A 20 8.00 3.63 -7.12
N ASP A 21 8.24 3.92 -5.84
CA ASP A 21 9.55 4.41 -5.39
C ASP A 21 10.57 3.25 -5.51
N GLY A 22 11.75 3.50 -6.10
CA GLY A 22 12.82 2.52 -6.30
C GLY A 22 13.29 2.41 -7.75
N PHE A 23 14.29 1.55 -8.00
CA PHE A 23 14.81 1.31 -9.34
C PHE A 23 13.87 0.40 -10.16
N GLY A 24 13.75 0.70 -11.45
CA GLY A 24 13.00 -0.13 -12.38
C GLY A 24 13.62 -1.52 -12.55
N ARG A 25 12.78 -2.50 -12.91
CA ARG A 25 13.16 -3.88 -13.20
C ARG A 25 12.50 -4.35 -14.49
N SER A 26 13.13 -5.31 -15.16
CA SER A 26 12.56 -5.97 -16.33
C SER A 26 11.69 -7.14 -15.90
N ASP A 27 10.38 -6.96 -15.93
CA ASP A 27 9.39 -8.02 -15.70
C ASP A 27 8.04 -7.61 -16.35
N ASN A 28 7.04 -8.48 -16.29
CA ASN A 28 5.69 -8.16 -16.73
C ASN A 28 5.00 -7.16 -15.80
N ARG A 29 3.94 -6.52 -16.31
CA ARG A 29 3.22 -5.46 -15.57
C ARG A 29 2.59 -5.95 -14.26
N ALA A 30 2.12 -7.19 -14.21
CA ALA A 30 1.46 -7.72 -13.02
C ALA A 30 2.47 -7.88 -11.88
N HIS A 31 3.63 -8.48 -12.18
CA HIS A 31 4.72 -8.63 -11.23
C HIS A 31 5.29 -7.29 -10.79
N LEU A 32 5.52 -6.35 -11.71
CA LEU A 32 6.01 -5.02 -11.34
C LEU A 32 5.03 -4.28 -10.43
N ARG A 33 3.71 -4.36 -10.70
CA ARG A 33 2.71 -3.74 -9.83
C ARG A 33 2.68 -4.39 -8.45
N ARG A 34 2.86 -5.70 -8.36
CA ARG A 34 2.97 -6.40 -7.08
C ARG A 34 4.24 -6.00 -6.33
N PHE A 35 5.37 -5.98 -7.03
CA PHE A 35 6.68 -5.60 -6.48
C PHE A 35 6.66 -4.18 -5.93
N PHE A 36 6.14 -3.21 -6.68
CA PHE A 36 6.01 -1.82 -6.22
C PHE A 36 4.82 -1.57 -5.30
N GLU A 37 4.07 -2.60 -4.89
CA GLU A 37 2.94 -2.49 -3.98
C GLU A 37 1.84 -1.53 -4.49
N VAL A 38 1.55 -1.57 -5.79
CA VAL A 38 0.54 -0.72 -6.48
C VAL A 38 -0.55 -1.55 -7.19
N ASP A 39 -0.61 -2.85 -6.91
CA ASP A 39 -1.67 -3.73 -7.40
C ASP A 39 -2.98 -3.59 -6.58
N ALA A 40 -4.05 -4.23 -7.05
CA ALA A 40 -5.36 -4.13 -6.41
C ALA A 40 -5.36 -4.61 -4.95
N ALA A 41 -4.61 -5.68 -4.66
CA ALA A 41 -4.48 -6.21 -3.31
C ALA A 41 -3.76 -5.22 -2.38
N SER A 42 -2.70 -4.56 -2.85
CA SER A 42 -1.99 -3.52 -2.07
C SER A 42 -2.89 -2.32 -1.78
N ILE A 43 -3.71 -1.88 -2.75
CA ILE A 43 -4.70 -0.80 -2.56
C ILE A 43 -5.74 -1.18 -1.49
N ALA A 44 -6.28 -2.40 -1.58
CA ALA A 44 -7.26 -2.90 -0.61
C ALA A 44 -6.65 -3.01 0.80
N ALA A 45 -5.44 -3.57 0.92
CA ALA A 45 -4.73 -3.69 2.19
C ALA A 45 -4.43 -2.32 2.82
N ALA A 46 -3.98 -1.34 2.03
CA ALA A 46 -3.74 0.02 2.48
C ALA A 46 -5.02 0.69 3.00
N THR A 47 -6.15 0.47 2.29
CA THR A 47 -7.47 0.97 2.68
C THR A 47 -7.93 0.38 4.02
N ILE A 48 -7.88 -0.95 4.15
CA ILE A 48 -8.28 -1.67 5.37
C ILE A 48 -7.40 -1.22 6.56
N SER A 49 -6.09 -1.10 6.34
CA SER A 49 -5.16 -0.60 7.35
C SER A 49 -5.48 0.83 7.79
N LYS A 50 -5.82 1.72 6.84
CA LYS A 50 -6.27 3.09 7.14
C LYS A 50 -7.54 3.10 7.99
N LEU A 51 -8.56 2.33 7.62
CA LEU A 51 -9.82 2.24 8.36
C LEU A 51 -9.64 1.68 9.76
N ALA A 52 -8.82 0.64 9.91
CA ALA A 52 -8.52 0.04 11.21
C ALA A 52 -7.77 1.01 12.15
N ARG A 53 -6.85 1.82 11.61
CA ARG A 53 -6.15 2.87 12.36
C ARG A 53 -7.08 4.02 12.78
N ALA A 54 -8.08 4.32 11.96
CA ALA A 54 -9.12 5.30 12.27
C ALA A 54 -10.20 4.78 13.24
N GLY A 55 -10.12 3.51 13.67
CA GLY A 55 -11.13 2.88 14.53
C GLY A 55 -12.45 2.56 13.80
N GLN A 56 -12.48 2.68 12.47
CA GLN A 56 -13.67 2.45 11.64
C GLN A 56 -13.78 0.99 11.17
N PHE A 57 -12.80 0.15 11.50
CA PHE A 57 -12.78 -1.27 11.16
C PHE A 57 -12.11 -2.08 12.27
N ASP A 58 -12.63 -3.28 12.55
CA ASP A 58 -12.08 -4.14 13.59
C ASP A 58 -10.65 -4.59 13.26
N LYS A 59 -9.73 -4.44 14.22
CA LYS A 59 -8.30 -4.71 14.01
C LYS A 59 -8.01 -6.19 13.75
N LYS A 60 -8.76 -7.11 14.34
CA LYS A 60 -8.56 -8.56 14.13
C LYS A 60 -9.01 -8.95 12.73
N LYS A 61 -10.20 -8.49 12.32
CA LYS A 61 -10.70 -8.67 10.95
C LYS A 61 -9.80 -8.01 9.92
N ALA A 62 -9.22 -6.84 10.23
CA ALA A 62 -8.28 -6.17 9.33
C ALA A 62 -7.05 -7.04 9.05
N LYS A 63 -6.46 -7.62 10.11
CA LYS A 63 -5.30 -8.49 9.98
C LYS A 63 -5.62 -9.73 9.13
N GLN A 64 -6.79 -10.33 9.34
CA GLN A 64 -7.25 -11.46 8.53
C GLN A 64 -7.44 -11.08 7.06
N ALA A 65 -8.15 -9.99 6.78
CA ALA A 65 -8.42 -9.55 5.42
C ALA A 65 -7.14 -9.19 4.64
N VAL A 66 -6.14 -8.57 5.29
CA VAL A 66 -4.84 -8.31 4.66
C VAL A 66 -4.11 -9.62 4.32
N ALA A 67 -4.19 -10.64 5.19
CA ALA A 67 -3.61 -11.95 4.92
C ALA A 67 -4.31 -12.66 3.74
N GLU A 68 -5.64 -12.56 3.64
CA GLU A 68 -6.42 -13.12 2.52
C GLU A 68 -6.10 -12.46 1.17
N LEU A 69 -5.69 -11.19 1.16
CA LEU A 69 -5.21 -10.49 -0.03
C LEU A 69 -3.80 -10.94 -0.49
N GLY A 70 -3.16 -11.82 0.29
CA GLY A 70 -1.85 -12.41 0.03
C GLY A 70 -0.70 -11.39 0.07
N VAL A 71 -0.93 -10.17 0.55
CA VAL A 71 0.08 -9.10 0.60
C VAL A 71 1.15 -9.50 1.60
N ASP A 72 2.39 -9.53 1.15
CA ASP A 72 3.53 -9.80 2.01
C ASP A 72 3.87 -8.55 2.82
N VAL A 73 3.64 -8.61 4.13
CA VAL A 73 3.88 -7.49 5.05
C VAL A 73 5.34 -7.39 5.49
N ASP A 74 6.11 -8.45 5.28
CA ASP A 74 7.52 -8.55 5.67
C ASP A 74 8.45 -8.38 4.45
N ALA A 75 7.88 -8.16 3.27
CA ALA A 75 8.62 -7.90 2.04
C ALA A 75 9.57 -6.69 2.20
N PRO A 76 10.79 -6.76 1.65
CA PRO A 76 11.69 -5.61 1.65
C PRO A 76 11.09 -4.42 0.88
N ASN A 77 11.24 -3.22 1.43
CA ASN A 77 10.78 -1.99 0.79
C ASN A 77 11.43 -1.84 -0.61
N PRO A 78 10.64 -1.69 -1.70
CA PRO A 78 11.15 -1.61 -3.08
C PRO A 78 12.21 -0.52 -3.32
N ALA A 79 12.21 0.55 -2.53
CA ALA A 79 13.22 1.62 -2.62
C ALA A 79 14.58 1.26 -2.01
N LYS A 80 14.67 0.13 -1.30
CA LYS A 80 15.88 -0.34 -0.61
C LYS A 80 16.46 -1.62 -1.22
N VAL A 81 15.90 -2.11 -2.32
CA VAL A 81 16.32 -3.34 -3.02
C VAL A 81 16.87 -3.02 -4.39
#